data_AF-A0ABC8VG33-F1
#
_entry.id   AF-A0ABC8VG33-F1
#
_cell.length_a   1.000
_cell.length_b   1.000
_cell.length_c   1.000
_cell.angle_alpha   90.00
_cell.angle_beta   90.00
_cell.angle_gamma   90.00
#
_symmetry.space_group_name_H-M   'P 1'
#
loop_
_entity.id
_entity.type
_entity.pdbx_description
1 polymer ?
#
loop_
_entity_poly.entity_id
_entity_poly.type
_entity_poly.pdbx_seq_one_letter_code
_entity_poly.pdbx_strand_id
1 'polypeptide(L)'
;MDADDDSYFKSLDDNFIIAYEDVCKPSEKNTYKEAAKRQSETFAESALKHYNNDKNNKVKYDLISAITSCGILDMKGFFGHVNFIAKGKNQQNSKEELFFAELHLEHDTFVPTSVLSLEGVKKVDFVGVNMTDSMGLVFLWMLNIAMLVVVK
;
A
#
# COMPACT_ATOMS: atom_id res chain seq x y z
N MET A 1 -10.19 -46.83 1.72
CA MET A 1 -10.32 -45.67 0.81
C MET A 1 -9.32 -44.71 1.38
N ASP A 2 -8.09 -44.83 0.91
CA ASP A 2 -6.96 -44.21 1.57
C ASP A 2 -6.62 -43.00 0.71
N ALA A 3 -6.73 -41.83 1.32
CA ALA A 3 -6.48 -40.54 0.71
C ALA A 3 -5.00 -40.50 0.31
N ASP A 4 -4.74 -40.69 -0.98
CA ASP A 4 -3.42 -40.49 -1.55
C ASP A 4 -2.96 -39.07 -1.22
N ASP A 5 -1.86 -39.00 -0.47
CA ASP A 5 -1.06 -37.80 -0.27
C ASP A 5 -0.54 -37.39 -1.65
N ASP A 6 -1.25 -36.46 -2.31
CA ASP A 6 -0.99 -36.06 -3.68
C ASP A 6 0.42 -35.46 -3.80
N SER A 7 1.39 -36.32 -4.08
CA SER A 7 2.80 -35.90 -4.24
C SER A 7 2.97 -34.86 -5.35
N TYR A 8 1.99 -34.75 -6.25
CA TYR A 8 1.89 -33.69 -7.25
C TYR A 8 1.65 -32.30 -6.64
N PHE A 9 0.72 -32.15 -5.69
CA PHE A 9 0.48 -30.87 -5.01
C PHE A 9 1.68 -30.48 -4.15
N LYS A 10 2.28 -31.44 -3.46
CA LYS A 10 3.50 -31.20 -2.68
C LYS A 10 4.68 -30.77 -3.55
N SER A 11 4.86 -31.40 -4.72
CA SER A 11 5.88 -30.99 -5.68
C SER A 11 5.65 -29.59 -6.24
N LEU A 12 4.39 -29.18 -6.42
CA LEU A 12 4.05 -27.83 -6.85
C LEU A 12 4.39 -26.79 -5.76
N ASP A 13 4.04 -27.09 -4.51
CA ASP A 13 4.35 -26.23 -3.37
C ASP A 13 5.87 -26.11 -3.16
N ASP A 14 6.59 -27.23 -3.21
CA ASP A 14 8.04 -27.26 -3.07
C ASP A 14 8.72 -26.48 -4.23
N ASN A 15 8.26 -26.66 -5.47
CA ASN A 15 8.77 -25.91 -6.62
C ASN A 15 8.46 -24.41 -6.50
N PHE A 16 7.31 -24.03 -5.94
CA PHE A 16 6.96 -22.64 -5.68
C PHE A 16 7.85 -22.03 -4.59
N ILE A 17 8.09 -22.76 -3.49
CA ILE A 17 8.99 -22.33 -2.41
C ILE A 17 10.42 -22.18 -2.93
N ILE A 18 10.93 -23.16 -3.68
CA ILE A 18 12.28 -23.12 -4.26
C ILE A 18 12.40 -21.95 -5.23
N ALA A 19 11.41 -21.73 -6.12
CA ALA A 19 11.42 -20.59 -7.03
C ALA A 19 11.34 -19.25 -6.27
N TYR A 20 10.53 -19.17 -5.21
CA TYR A 20 10.44 -18.00 -4.36
C TYR A 20 11.77 -17.71 -3.64
N GLU A 21 12.44 -18.74 -3.12
CA GLU A 21 13.74 -18.64 -2.44
C GLU A 21 14.90 -18.37 -3.40
N ASP A 22 14.85 -18.85 -4.64
CA ASP A 22 15.86 -18.60 -5.66
C ASP A 22 15.77 -17.18 -6.26
N VAL A 23 14.54 -16.65 -6.38
CA VAL A 23 14.27 -15.23 -6.71
C VAL A 23 14.55 -14.33 -5.51
N CYS A 24 14.25 -14.79 -4.28
CA CYS A 24 14.55 -14.10 -3.02
C CYS A 24 15.82 -14.63 -2.35
N LYS A 25 16.87 -14.94 -3.13
CA LYS A 25 18.19 -15.25 -2.55
C LYS A 25 18.54 -14.15 -1.54
N PRO A 26 18.90 -14.49 -0.29
CA PRO A 26 19.19 -13.49 0.73
C PRO A 26 20.58 -12.87 0.49
N SER A 27 20.76 -12.13 -0.60
CA SER A 27 21.67 -11.00 -0.57
C SER A 27 20.94 -9.88 0.17
N GLU A 28 21.43 -9.55 1.37
CA GLU A 28 21.07 -8.31 2.07
C GLU A 28 19.58 -8.13 2.45
N LYS A 29 19.06 -8.95 3.38
CA LYS A 29 17.72 -8.74 3.99
C LYS A 29 17.49 -7.31 4.57
N ASN A 30 18.56 -6.55 4.82
CA ASN A 30 18.47 -5.16 5.27
C ASN A 30 18.17 -4.18 4.12
N THR A 31 18.67 -4.41 2.90
CA THR A 31 18.52 -3.42 1.82
C THR A 31 17.10 -3.39 1.25
N TYR A 32 16.41 -4.53 1.18
CA TYR A 32 15.01 -4.57 0.73
C TYR A 32 14.05 -3.86 1.70
N LYS A 33 14.22 -4.04 3.01
CA LYS A 33 13.40 -3.35 4.03
C LYS A 33 13.62 -1.84 4.00
N GLU A 34 14.88 -1.41 3.90
CA GLU A 34 15.21 0.01 3.79
C GLU A 34 14.70 0.60 2.47
N ALA A 35 14.76 -0.14 1.36
CA ALA A 35 14.20 0.28 0.08
C ALA A 35 12.66 0.43 0.15
N ALA A 36 11.97 -0.54 0.75
CA ALA A 36 10.52 -0.47 0.96
C ALA A 36 10.14 0.73 1.84
N LYS A 37 10.87 0.96 2.94
CA LYS A 37 10.67 2.12 3.83
C LYS A 37 10.85 3.44 3.08
N ARG A 38 11.96 3.58 2.34
CA ARG A 38 12.23 4.78 1.52
C ARG A 38 11.16 5.01 0.47
N GLN A 39 10.66 3.95 -0.16
CA GLN A 39 9.56 4.04 -1.12
C GLN A 39 8.30 4.58 -0.43
N SER A 40 7.92 4.01 0.71
CA SER A 40 6.75 4.47 1.47
C SER A 40 6.87 5.93 1.90
N GLU A 41 8.05 6.34 2.39
CA GLU A 41 8.34 7.74 2.72
C GLU A 41 8.21 8.65 1.51
N THR A 42 8.83 8.28 0.38
CA THR A 42 8.76 9.07 -0.88
C THR A 42 7.34 9.26 -1.36
N PHE A 43 6.51 8.22 -1.29
CA PHE A 43 5.11 8.30 -1.72
C PHE A 43 4.30 9.19 -0.78
N ALA A 44 4.46 9.01 0.55
CA ALA A 44 3.78 9.80 1.54
C ALA A 44 4.14 11.29 1.44
N GLU A 45 5.43 11.60 1.25
CA GLU A 45 5.91 12.97 1.05
C GLU A 45 5.33 13.58 -0.23
N SER A 46 5.29 12.83 -1.34
CA SER A 46 4.74 13.30 -2.61
C SER A 46 3.24 13.59 -2.47
N ALA A 47 2.49 12.68 -1.85
CA ALA A 47 1.07 12.84 -1.54
C ALA A 47 0.81 14.10 -0.69
N LEU A 48 1.56 14.25 0.39
CA LEU A 48 1.35 15.36 1.32
C LEU A 48 1.78 16.70 0.73
N LYS A 49 2.87 16.73 -0.05
CA LYS A 49 3.31 17.91 -0.79
C LYS A 49 2.24 18.37 -1.78
N HIS A 50 1.64 17.43 -2.54
CA HIS A 50 0.55 17.75 -3.45
C HIS A 50 -0.66 18.31 -2.70
N TYR A 51 -1.14 17.62 -1.66
CA TYR A 51 -2.26 18.06 -0.83
C TYR A 51 -2.02 19.46 -0.23
N ASN A 52 -0.83 19.69 0.33
CA ASN A 52 -0.48 20.95 0.97
C ASN A 52 -0.29 22.10 -0.04
N ASN A 53 0.07 21.83 -1.28
CA ASN A 53 0.21 22.86 -2.32
C ASN A 53 -1.14 23.31 -2.89
N ASP A 54 -2.20 22.51 -2.75
CA ASP A 54 -3.55 22.93 -3.14
C ASP A 54 -4.06 24.05 -2.21
N LYS A 55 -4.39 25.21 -2.80
CA LYS A 55 -4.90 26.39 -2.08
C LYS A 55 -6.30 26.15 -1.49
N ASN A 56 -7.05 25.19 -2.00
CA ASN A 56 -8.38 24.84 -1.52
C ASN A 56 -8.32 24.08 -0.18
N ASN A 57 -7.20 23.41 0.11
CA ASN A 57 -6.99 22.69 1.36
C ASN A 57 -6.64 23.68 2.48
N LYS A 58 -7.62 23.95 3.35
CA LYS A 58 -7.48 24.91 4.47
C LYS A 58 -6.55 24.42 5.57
N VAL A 59 -6.57 23.12 5.84
CA VAL A 59 -5.67 22.47 6.79
C VAL A 59 -4.47 21.95 6.01
N LYS A 60 -3.27 22.19 6.55
CA LYS A 60 -2.03 21.63 6.04
C LYS A 60 -1.55 20.59 7.03
N TYR A 61 -0.83 19.58 6.56
CA TYR A 61 -0.39 18.46 7.38
C TYR A 61 1.12 18.30 7.34
N ASP A 62 1.71 17.90 8.45
CA ASP A 62 3.09 17.42 8.52
C ASP A 62 3.08 15.89 8.58
N LEU A 63 3.98 15.24 7.84
CA LEU A 63 4.12 13.78 7.81
C LEU A 63 4.69 13.31 9.16
N ILE A 64 4.02 12.36 9.81
CA ILE A 64 4.50 11.73 11.05
C ILE A 64 5.21 10.42 10.73
N SER A 65 4.58 9.56 9.94
CA SER A 65 5.18 8.29 9.53
C SER A 65 4.52 7.75 8.26
N ALA A 66 5.30 7.10 7.41
CA ALA A 66 4.77 6.23 6.36
C ALA A 66 4.63 4.80 6.92
N ILE A 67 3.52 4.13 6.62
CA ILE A 67 3.23 2.80 7.17
C ILE A 67 3.63 1.73 6.18
N THR A 68 2.91 1.68 5.05
CA THR A 68 3.13 0.68 3.99
C THR A 68 2.81 1.31 2.66
N SER A 69 3.61 0.97 1.66
CA SER A 69 3.35 1.25 0.26
C SER A 69 3.38 -0.03 -0.55
N CYS A 70 2.63 -0.04 -1.65
CA CYS A 70 2.85 -0.99 -2.71
C CYS A 70 2.80 -0.27 -4.06
N GLY A 71 3.34 -0.91 -5.09
CA GLY A 71 3.24 -0.42 -6.44
C GLY A 71 2.96 -1.55 -7.43
N ILE A 72 2.24 -1.21 -8.48
CA ILE A 72 1.95 -2.07 -9.62
C ILE A 72 2.52 -1.38 -10.85
N LEU A 73 3.27 -2.15 -11.64
CA LEU A 73 3.67 -1.76 -12.98
C LEU A 73 2.72 -2.44 -13.98
N ASP A 74 2.06 -1.66 -14.82
CA ASP A 74 1.24 -2.15 -15.91
C ASP A 74 1.67 -1.55 -17.26
N MET A 75 0.92 -1.83 -18.33
CA MET A 75 1.20 -1.28 -19.67
C MET A 75 1.00 0.24 -19.78
N LYS A 76 0.31 0.86 -18.82
CA LYS A 76 0.00 2.30 -18.79
C LYS A 76 0.97 3.08 -17.91
N GLY A 77 1.69 2.42 -17.01
CA GLY A 77 2.71 3.04 -16.19
C GLY A 77 2.84 2.36 -14.83
N PHE A 78 3.42 3.08 -13.89
CA PHE A 78 3.55 2.63 -12.51
C PHE A 78 2.53 3.34 -11.63
N PHE A 79 1.75 2.57 -10.89
CA PHE A 79 0.77 3.04 -9.93
C PHE A 79 1.20 2.63 -8.53
N GLY A 80 1.32 3.59 -7.62
CA GLY A 80 1.66 3.38 -6.23
C GLY A 80 0.47 3.63 -5.31
N HIS A 81 0.45 2.96 -4.16
CA HIS A 81 -0.37 3.37 -3.02
C HIS A 81 0.52 3.57 -1.80
N VAL A 82 0.05 4.39 -0.86
CA VAL A 82 0.67 4.52 0.45
C VAL A 82 -0.37 4.82 1.53
N ASN A 83 -0.19 4.18 2.68
CA ASN A 83 -0.84 4.58 3.93
C ASN A 83 0.17 5.31 4.81
N PHE A 84 -0.22 6.44 5.37
CA PHE A 84 0.67 7.26 6.21
C PHE A 84 -0.11 8.01 7.28
N ILE A 85 0.58 8.34 8.36
CA ILE A 85 0.05 9.15 9.45
C ILE A 85 0.52 10.58 9.25
N ALA A 86 -0.40 11.53 9.30
CA ALA A 86 -0.06 12.95 9.27
C ALA A 86 -0.81 13.72 10.34
N LYS A 87 -0.29 14.89 10.68
CA LYS A 87 -0.84 15.74 11.73
C LYS A 87 -0.99 17.17 11.25
N GLY A 88 -2.10 17.82 11.60
CA GLY A 88 -2.39 19.19 11.21
C GLY A 88 -1.29 20.16 11.65
N LYS A 89 -0.66 20.83 10.67
CA LYS A 89 0.37 21.84 10.83
C LYS A 89 -0.22 23.06 11.54
N ASN A 90 0.51 23.60 12.52
CA ASN A 90 0.14 24.79 13.30
C ASN A 90 -1.15 24.66 14.14
N GLN A 91 -1.59 23.43 14.46
CA GLN A 91 -2.67 23.18 15.41
C GLN A 91 -2.10 22.51 16.66
N GLN A 92 -2.06 23.23 17.79
CA GLN A 92 -1.50 22.73 19.05
C GLN A 92 -2.15 21.41 19.53
N ASN A 93 -3.42 21.20 19.15
CA ASN A 93 -4.23 20.03 19.52
C ASN A 93 -4.67 19.20 18.29
N SER A 94 -3.98 19.29 17.15
CA SER A 94 -4.31 18.39 16.03
C SER A 94 -4.02 16.94 16.41
N LYS A 95 -4.95 16.08 16.02
CA LYS A 95 -4.82 14.64 16.17
C LYS A 95 -4.02 14.08 14.99
N GLU A 96 -3.36 12.95 15.24
CA GLU A 96 -2.79 12.14 14.17
C GLU A 96 -3.92 11.48 13.37
N GLU A 97 -3.89 11.66 12.07
CA GLU A 97 -4.87 11.14 11.13
C GLU A 97 -4.20 10.15 10.19
N LEU A 98 -4.91 9.06 9.89
CA LEU A 98 -4.49 8.09 8.88
C LEU A 98 -4.94 8.58 7.51
N PHE A 99 -4.00 8.64 6.58
CA PHE A 99 -4.21 8.99 5.20
C PHE A 99 -3.94 7.81 4.30
N PHE A 100 -4.71 7.76 3.22
CA PHE A 100 -4.51 6.90 2.08
C PHE A 100 -4.22 7.78 0.86
N ALA A 101 -3.25 7.40 0.05
CA ALA A 101 -2.99 8.05 -1.23
C ALA A 101 -2.67 7.05 -2.34
N GLU A 102 -3.15 7.36 -3.53
CA GLU A 102 -2.78 6.71 -4.79
C GLU A 102 -1.93 7.68 -5.61
N LEU A 103 -0.88 7.14 -6.24
CA LEU A 103 0.09 7.88 -7.02
C LEU A 103 0.27 7.23 -8.37
N HIS A 104 0.54 8.04 -9.37
CA HIS A 104 0.98 7.60 -10.69
C HIS A 104 2.39 8.13 -10.96
N LEU A 105 3.28 7.29 -11.45
CA LEU A 105 4.61 7.71 -11.88
C LEU A 105 4.51 8.36 -13.25
N GLU A 106 4.77 9.66 -13.30
CA GLU A 106 4.78 10.45 -14.52
C GLU A 106 6.12 11.20 -14.63
N HIS A 107 6.84 11.01 -15.74
CA HIS A 107 8.14 11.64 -16.01
C HIS A 107 9.13 11.57 -14.83
N ASP A 108 9.28 10.37 -14.25
CA ASP A 108 10.11 10.09 -13.06
C ASP A 108 9.67 10.79 -11.76
N THR A 109 8.44 11.31 -11.71
CA THR A 109 7.86 11.93 -10.51
C THR A 109 6.55 11.24 -10.10
N PHE A 110 6.36 11.04 -8.80
CA PHE A 110 5.11 10.51 -8.28
C PHE A 110 4.07 11.61 -8.17
N VAL A 111 3.07 11.55 -9.04
CA VAL A 111 1.94 12.48 -9.07
C VAL A 111 0.77 11.83 -8.35
N PRO A 112 0.31 12.38 -7.21
CA PRO A 112 -0.86 11.84 -6.51
C PRO A 112 -2.11 11.99 -7.36
N THR A 113 -2.85 10.90 -7.54
CA THR A 113 -4.16 10.88 -8.20
C THR A 113 -5.29 11.05 -7.20
N SER A 114 -5.07 10.61 -5.96
CA SER A 114 -6.02 10.69 -4.85
C SER A 114 -5.29 10.78 -3.51
N VAL A 115 -5.82 11.61 -2.59
CA VAL A 115 -5.38 11.69 -1.19
C VAL A 115 -6.62 11.83 -0.32
N LEU A 116 -6.81 10.90 0.62
CA LEU A 116 -8.00 10.81 1.47
C LEU A 116 -7.59 10.69 2.94
N SER A 117 -8.14 11.56 3.81
CA SER A 117 -8.14 11.32 5.25
C SER A 117 -9.18 10.26 5.57
N LEU A 118 -8.79 9.26 6.36
CA LEU A 118 -9.68 8.21 6.85
C LEU A 118 -10.30 8.57 8.22
N GLU A 119 -10.13 9.80 8.70
CA GLU A 119 -10.73 10.22 9.96
C GLU A 119 -12.27 10.23 9.87
N GLY A 120 -12.92 9.52 10.79
CA GLY A 120 -14.38 9.43 10.86
C GLY A 120 -15.02 8.39 9.93
N VAL A 121 -14.25 7.66 9.12
CA VAL A 121 -14.77 6.54 8.32
C VAL A 121 -15.07 5.38 9.27
N LYS A 122 -16.34 5.22 9.67
CA LYS A 122 -16.82 4.02 10.35
C LYS A 122 -16.48 2.82 9.48
N LYS A 123 -15.81 1.84 10.10
CA LYS A 123 -15.54 0.50 9.59
C LYS A 123 -16.57 0.11 8.53
N VAL A 124 -16.16 0.06 7.27
CA VAL A 124 -17.04 -0.32 6.18
C VAL A 124 -16.99 -1.85 6.11
N ASP A 125 -17.93 -2.51 6.76
CA ASP A 125 -18.18 -3.94 6.55
C ASP A 125 -18.76 -4.10 5.14
N PHE A 126 -17.94 -4.52 4.18
CA PHE A 126 -18.43 -4.77 2.83
C PHE A 126 -19.02 -6.18 2.69
N VAL A 127 -20.32 -6.20 2.40
CA VAL A 127 -21.09 -7.35 1.91
C VAL A 127 -20.59 -7.71 0.51
N GLY A 128 -20.39 -9.02 0.30
CA GLY A 128 -19.72 -9.60 -0.86
C GLY A 128 -20.22 -9.09 -2.22
N VAL A 129 -19.27 -8.65 -3.04
CA VAL A 129 -19.45 -8.41 -4.47
C VAL A 129 -18.86 -9.61 -5.22
N ASN A 130 -19.67 -10.25 -6.06
CA ASN A 130 -19.29 -11.46 -6.81
C ASN A 130 -18.15 -11.17 -7.82
N MET A 131 -17.13 -12.02 -7.72
CA MET A 131 -15.81 -11.95 -8.35
C MET A 131 -15.81 -12.58 -9.75
N THR A 132 -15.30 -11.89 -10.78
CA THR A 132 -14.88 -12.55 -12.04
C THR A 132 -13.59 -12.00 -12.68
N ASP A 133 -13.06 -10.84 -12.28
CA ASP A 133 -11.84 -10.27 -12.91
C ASP A 133 -10.62 -10.20 -11.98
N SER A 134 -9.44 -10.52 -12.51
CA SER A 134 -8.15 -10.51 -11.80
C SER A 134 -7.78 -9.13 -11.22
N MET A 135 -8.27 -8.05 -11.85
CA MET A 135 -8.13 -6.67 -11.36
C MET A 135 -8.89 -6.44 -10.03
N GLY A 136 -10.02 -7.14 -9.84
CA GLY A 136 -10.81 -7.07 -8.60
C GLY A 136 -10.10 -7.73 -7.42
N LEU A 137 -9.32 -8.80 -7.66
CA LEU A 137 -8.54 -9.46 -6.62
C LEU A 137 -7.39 -8.58 -6.12
N VAL A 138 -6.74 -7.82 -7.01
CA VAL A 138 -5.66 -6.91 -6.65
C VAL A 138 -6.19 -5.69 -5.89
N PHE A 139 -7.33 -5.12 -6.32
CA PHE A 139 -8.01 -4.05 -5.58
C PHE A 139 -8.44 -4.50 -4.17
N LEU A 140 -9.00 -5.71 -4.06
CA LEU A 140 -9.38 -6.27 -2.76
C LEU A 140 -8.16 -6.59 -1.90
N TRP A 141 -7.02 -6.98 -2.49
CA TRP A 141 -5.76 -7.20 -1.76
C TRP A 141 -5.12 -5.88 -1.30
N MET A 142 -5.13 -4.85 -2.14
CA MET A 142 -4.67 -3.50 -1.81
C MET A 142 -5.55 -2.85 -0.71
N LEU A 143 -6.88 -3.04 -0.76
CA LEU A 143 -7.80 -2.64 0.30
C LEU A 143 -7.64 -3.49 1.58
N ASN A 144 -7.37 -4.80 1.44
CA ASN A 144 -7.08 -5.65 2.59
C ASN A 144 -5.80 -5.22 3.30
N ILE A 145 -4.74 -4.81 2.57
CA ILE A 145 -3.52 -4.26 3.18
C ILE A 145 -3.81 -2.91 3.84
N ALA A 146 -4.61 -2.05 3.20
CA ALA A 146 -5.05 -0.78 3.81
C ALA A 146 -5.86 -1.00 5.10
N MET A 147 -6.64 -2.08 5.21
CA MET A 147 -7.38 -2.43 6.42
C MET A 147 -6.61 -3.29 7.44
N LEU A 148 -5.59 -4.07 7.03
CA LEU A 148 -4.80 -4.90 7.95
C LEU A 148 -3.96 -4.04 8.92
N VAL A 149 -3.66 -2.81 8.53
CA VAL A 149 -2.94 -1.82 9.36
C VAL A 149 -3.80 -1.28 10.52
N VAL A 150 -5.13 -1.47 10.49
CA VAL A 150 -6.06 -0.98 11.53
C VAL A 150 -6.35 -2.04 12.63
N VAL A 151 -5.75 -3.23 12.55
CA VAL A 151 -5.88 -4.27 13.59
C VAL A 151 -4.56 -4.47 14.33
N LYS A 152 -4.34 -3.65 15.36
CA LYS A 152 -3.58 -4.05 16.55
C LYS A 152 -3.94 -3.20 17.77
#